data_AF-A0A4S8IDS4-F1
#
_entry.id   AF-A0A4S8IDS4-F1
#
_cell.length_a   1.000
_cell.length_b   1.000
_cell.length_c   1.000
_cell.angle_alpha   90.00
_cell.angle_beta   90.00
_cell.angle_gamma   90.00
#
_symmetry.space_group_name_H-M   'P 1'
#
loop_
_entity.id
_entity.type
_entity.pdbx_description
1 polymer ?
#
loop_
_entity_poly.entity_id
_entity_poly.type
_entity_poly.pdbx_seq_one_letter_code
_entity_poly.pdbx_strand_id
1 'polypeptide(L)'
;MAVPPLIPLLTLASVFPFLRQRQQRSAHRRRPRRRRAALLRCCHLRHATSLGGSIVWRSPFLRGANRGKYAVVLRPDGAVAIYGPAVWSTPDYGFGAALVHEGWTHALPTVKNVLFSSEMLYENAKLVTRDYSLLMKDDCNLVLVKASVGVIWQSGTAGRGLHCFLRLDHRGQLAVASDYYYKNLWSSNNALSIGDYVLLLQINGQAVVYGPMVWLTTSSGTTTFSSSPEPATHRCLLPTLPHRHLICC
;
A
#
# COMPACT_ATOMS: atom_id res chain seq x y z
N MET A 1 74.26 -5.40 5.23
CA MET A 1 74.91 -6.44 6.03
C MET A 1 74.85 -6.02 7.50
N ALA A 2 74.50 -6.98 8.36
CA ALA A 2 74.78 -7.07 9.81
C ALA A 2 74.22 -6.02 10.81
N VAL A 3 73.14 -6.46 11.47
CA VAL A 3 72.63 -6.31 12.86
C VAL A 3 73.75 -6.52 13.94
N PRO A 4 73.61 -6.25 15.27
CA PRO A 4 72.85 -5.28 16.13
C PRO A 4 73.81 -4.58 17.16
N PRO A 5 73.38 -3.95 18.29
CA PRO A 5 72.96 -4.64 19.54
C PRO A 5 71.86 -3.85 20.32
N LEU A 6 71.29 -4.19 21.49
CA LEU A 6 71.33 -5.27 22.48
C LEU A 6 70.04 -5.08 23.31
N ILE A 7 69.29 -6.16 23.56
CA ILE A 7 68.30 -6.27 24.64
C ILE A 7 68.91 -7.19 25.70
N PRO A 8 68.68 -6.92 27.00
CA PRO A 8 68.23 -7.97 27.93
C PRO A 8 66.93 -7.51 28.64
N LEU A 9 65.82 -8.28 28.62
CA LEU A 9 65.50 -9.47 29.44
C LEU A 9 65.68 -9.22 30.95
N LEU A 10 64.79 -9.56 31.88
CA LEU A 10 63.41 -10.11 31.93
C LEU A 10 63.03 -10.17 33.44
N THR A 11 61.74 -10.38 33.76
CA THR A 11 61.15 -11.02 34.97
C THR A 11 60.62 -10.11 36.11
N LEU A 12 59.51 -10.39 36.82
CA LEU A 12 58.40 -11.37 36.71
C LEU A 12 57.20 -10.87 37.56
N ALA A 13 55.98 -11.13 37.07
CA ALA A 13 54.81 -11.74 37.77
C ALA A 13 54.01 -11.06 38.91
N SER A 14 52.68 -11.05 38.66
CA SER A 14 51.54 -11.43 39.55
C SER A 14 51.28 -10.60 40.81
N VAL A 15 50.04 -10.17 41.15
CA VAL A 15 48.92 -11.00 41.65
C VAL A 15 47.62 -10.14 41.68
N PHE A 16 46.54 -10.62 41.07
CA PHE A 16 45.14 -10.36 41.48
C PHE A 16 44.79 -11.32 42.64
N PRO A 17 43.84 -11.09 43.58
CA PRO A 17 42.47 -10.67 43.27
C PRO A 17 41.64 -10.01 44.43
N PHE A 18 40.31 -9.93 44.20
CA PHE A 18 39.18 -9.96 45.16
C PHE A 18 38.42 -8.66 45.58
N LEU A 19 37.18 -8.61 45.06
CA LEU A 19 35.91 -8.11 45.61
C LEU A 19 35.74 -6.65 46.07
N ARG A 20 34.92 -5.90 45.30
CA ARG A 20 33.79 -5.17 45.90
C ARG A 20 32.64 -4.99 44.90
N GLN A 21 31.59 -5.78 45.09
CA GLN A 21 30.32 -5.69 44.40
C GLN A 21 29.35 -4.92 45.32
N ARG A 22 28.81 -3.76 44.90
CA ARG A 22 27.54 -3.25 45.44
C ARG A 22 26.85 -2.27 44.50
N GLN A 23 25.86 -2.82 43.80
CA GLN A 23 24.56 -2.25 43.42
C GLN A 23 24.51 -0.83 42.81
N GLN A 24 24.53 -0.76 41.48
CA GLN A 24 23.79 0.28 40.76
C GLN A 24 22.32 -0.15 40.62
N ARG A 25 21.41 0.59 41.25
CA ARG A 25 19.96 0.42 41.11
C ARG A 25 19.54 0.75 39.68
N SER A 26 19.07 -0.28 38.97
CA SER A 26 18.50 -0.18 37.63
C SER A 26 17.19 0.60 37.64
N ALA A 27 17.22 1.85 37.17
CA ALA A 27 16.03 2.60 36.83
C ALA A 27 15.48 2.06 35.50
N HIS A 28 14.40 1.30 35.60
CA HIS A 28 13.75 0.64 34.47
C HIS A 28 13.05 1.67 33.56
N ARG A 29 13.83 2.30 32.66
CA ARG A 29 13.32 3.18 31.62
C ARG A 29 12.54 2.33 30.61
N ARG A 30 11.22 2.24 30.79
CA ARG A 30 10.30 1.54 29.86
C ARG A 30 10.49 2.11 28.45
N ARG A 31 11.13 1.34 27.58
CA ARG A 31 11.22 1.63 26.14
C ARG A 31 9.80 1.80 25.58
N PRO A 32 9.54 2.80 24.72
CA PRO A 32 8.23 2.96 24.11
C PRO A 32 7.89 1.72 23.28
N ARG A 33 6.73 1.13 23.59
CA ARG A 33 6.23 -0.10 22.97
C ARG A 33 5.93 0.18 21.50
N ARG A 34 6.71 -0.41 20.58
CA ARG A 34 6.45 -0.32 19.14
C ARG A 34 5.17 -1.10 18.82
N ARG A 35 4.13 -0.38 18.39
CA ARG A 35 2.91 -0.94 17.81
C ARG A 35 3.16 -1.19 16.32
N ARG A 36 2.72 -2.34 15.79
CA ARG A 36 2.85 -2.67 14.36
C ARG A 36 1.47 -3.02 13.80
N ALA A 37 1.14 -2.44 12.65
CA ALA A 37 -0.01 -2.80 11.86
C ALA A 37 0.42 -3.80 10.78
N ALA A 38 -0.37 -4.84 10.54
CA ALA A 38 -0.12 -5.84 9.50
C ALA A 38 -1.43 -6.25 8.83
N LEU A 39 -1.41 -6.39 7.49
CA LEU A 39 -2.50 -7.04 6.76
C LEU A 39 -2.24 -8.54 6.63
N LEU A 40 -3.26 -9.35 6.91
CA LEU A 40 -3.23 -10.78 6.61
C LEU A 40 -3.86 -11.07 5.24
N ARG A 41 -3.49 -12.24 4.68
CA ARG A 41 -4.03 -12.83 3.44
C ARG A 41 -5.56 -13.03 3.39
N CYS A 42 -6.27 -12.69 4.46
CA CYS A 42 -7.73 -12.80 4.61
C CYS A 42 -8.40 -11.44 4.90
N CYS A 43 -7.88 -10.34 4.34
CA CYS A 43 -8.59 -9.05 4.32
C CYS A 43 -8.78 -8.40 5.70
N HIS A 44 -7.82 -8.59 6.61
CA HIS A 44 -7.86 -7.98 7.94
C HIS A 44 -6.64 -7.11 8.16
N LEU A 45 -6.85 -5.84 8.50
CA LEU A 45 -5.84 -5.04 9.16
C LEU A 45 -5.83 -5.40 10.64
N ARG A 46 -4.69 -5.89 11.14
CA ARG A 46 -4.48 -6.19 12.56
C ARG A 46 -3.54 -5.16 13.16
N HIS A 47 -3.94 -4.59 14.28
CA HIS A 47 -3.06 -3.83 15.13
C HIS A 47 -2.66 -4.70 16.33
N ALA A 48 -1.36 -5.03 16.43
CA ALA A 48 -0.83 -5.91 17.46
C ALA A 48 0.13 -5.14 18.39
N THR A 49 -0.02 -5.34 19.71
CA THR A 49 0.94 -4.86 20.71
C THR A 49 2.09 -5.86 20.81
N SER A 50 3.32 -5.38 20.60
CA SER A 50 4.54 -6.20 20.67
C SER A 50 4.88 -6.59 22.10
N LEU A 51 4.34 -7.74 22.52
CA LEU A 51 4.89 -8.80 23.38
C LEU A 51 3.67 -9.69 23.72
N GLY A 52 3.43 -10.72 22.89
CA GLY A 52 2.32 -11.67 23.08
C GLY A 52 1.34 -11.82 21.90
N GLY A 53 1.44 -11.00 20.85
CA GLY A 53 0.67 -11.21 19.61
C GLY A 53 -0.86 -11.04 19.72
N SER A 54 -1.36 -10.48 20.82
CA SER A 54 -2.80 -10.24 21.00
C SER A 54 -3.28 -9.15 20.04
N ILE A 55 -4.35 -9.46 19.33
CA ILE A 55 -4.95 -8.62 18.30
C ILE A 55 -5.88 -7.65 19.02
N VAL A 56 -5.56 -6.36 18.97
CA VAL A 56 -6.33 -5.33 19.70
C VAL A 56 -7.49 -4.81 18.84
N TRP A 57 -7.39 -4.95 17.53
CA TRP A 57 -8.43 -4.51 16.60
C TRP A 57 -8.40 -5.33 15.31
N ARG A 58 -9.59 -5.61 14.76
CA ARG A 58 -9.80 -6.20 13.43
C ARG A 58 -10.82 -5.35 12.70
N SER A 59 -10.56 -5.04 11.43
CA SER A 59 -11.60 -4.51 10.54
C SER A 59 -12.75 -5.53 10.45
N PRO A 60 -14.01 -5.06 10.28
CA PRO A 60 -15.15 -5.95 10.09
C PRO A 60 -14.87 -6.98 8.99
N PHE A 61 -15.32 -8.22 9.21
CA PHE A 61 -15.21 -9.27 8.21
C PHE A 61 -15.97 -8.86 6.95
N LEU A 62 -15.24 -8.71 5.85
CA LEU A 62 -15.81 -8.45 4.54
C LEU A 62 -16.36 -9.80 4.03
N ARG A 63 -17.66 -10.05 4.26
CA ARG A 63 -18.36 -11.18 3.66
C ARG A 63 -18.17 -11.12 2.14
N GLY A 64 -17.53 -12.15 1.56
CA GLY A 64 -17.27 -12.24 0.12
C GLY A 64 -15.92 -11.68 -0.34
N ALA A 65 -15.00 -11.30 0.55
CA ALA A 65 -13.68 -10.83 0.12
C ALA A 65 -12.82 -11.99 -0.43
N ASN A 66 -12.48 -11.87 -1.71
CA ASN A 66 -11.66 -12.86 -2.42
C ASN A 66 -10.24 -12.95 -1.83
N ARG A 67 -9.67 -14.17 -1.76
CA ARG A 67 -8.28 -14.34 -1.32
C ARG A 67 -7.34 -13.58 -2.27
N GLY A 68 -6.37 -12.84 -1.72
CA GLY A 68 -5.42 -12.11 -2.55
C GLY A 68 -4.55 -11.12 -1.77
N LYS A 69 -3.79 -10.31 -2.53
CA LYS A 69 -3.03 -9.17 -1.99
C LYS A 69 -3.96 -7.96 -1.91
N TYR A 70 -3.81 -7.16 -0.85
CA TYR A 70 -4.59 -5.96 -0.58
C TYR A 70 -3.66 -4.76 -0.38
N ALA A 71 -4.16 -3.56 -0.68
CA ALA A 71 -3.48 -2.31 -0.42
C ALA A 71 -4.28 -1.45 0.55
N VAL A 72 -3.58 -0.74 1.44
CA VAL A 72 -4.15 0.32 2.25
C VAL A 72 -3.60 1.63 1.75
N VAL A 73 -4.49 2.55 1.42
CA VAL A 73 -4.15 3.82 0.77
C VAL A 73 -4.73 4.96 1.58
N LEU A 74 -3.89 5.95 1.89
CA LEU A 74 -4.35 7.25 2.38
C LEU A 74 -4.82 8.06 1.17
N ARG A 75 -6.10 8.40 1.17
CA ARG A 75 -6.73 9.19 0.12
C ARG A 75 -6.47 10.69 0.33
N PRO A 76 -6.59 11.51 -0.73
CA PRO A 76 -6.44 12.96 -0.62
C PRO A 76 -7.44 13.63 0.34
N ASP A 77 -8.61 13.02 0.54
CA ASP A 77 -9.64 13.44 1.50
C ASP A 77 -9.29 13.15 2.97
N GLY A 78 -8.10 12.58 3.24
CA GLY A 78 -7.63 12.22 4.57
C GLY A 78 -8.19 10.88 5.10
N ALA A 79 -9.07 10.22 4.35
CA ALA A 79 -9.58 8.91 4.70
C ALA A 79 -8.56 7.81 4.35
N VAL A 80 -8.54 6.75 5.15
CA VAL A 80 -7.78 5.52 4.87
C VAL A 80 -8.73 4.50 4.28
N ALA A 81 -8.39 4.00 3.08
CA ALA A 81 -9.18 3.01 2.36
C ALA A 81 -8.40 1.70 2.17
N ILE A 82 -9.12 0.58 2.13
CA ILE A 82 -8.58 -0.74 1.78
C ILE A 82 -9.12 -1.13 0.40
N TYR A 83 -8.21 -1.47 -0.52
CA TYR A 83 -8.53 -1.92 -1.87
C TYR A 83 -8.04 -3.36 -2.07
N GLY A 84 -8.87 -4.20 -2.70
CA GLY A 84 -8.40 -5.49 -3.19
C GLY A 84 -9.49 -6.52 -3.52
N PRO A 85 -9.09 -7.67 -4.06
CA PRO A 85 -7.69 -8.11 -4.23
C PRO A 85 -6.95 -7.41 -5.39
N ALA A 86 -5.66 -7.69 -5.56
CA ALA A 86 -4.93 -7.30 -6.77
C ALA A 86 -5.55 -7.97 -8.01
N VAL A 87 -5.83 -7.18 -9.05
CA VAL A 87 -6.49 -7.65 -10.29
C VAL A 87 -5.56 -7.59 -11.51
N TRP A 88 -4.52 -6.76 -11.45
CA TRP A 88 -3.47 -6.68 -12.47
C TRP A 88 -2.15 -6.26 -11.83
N SER A 89 -1.02 -6.73 -12.39
CA SER A 89 0.31 -6.25 -12.01
C SER A 89 1.28 -6.35 -13.17
N THR A 90 2.26 -5.45 -13.21
CA THR A 90 3.48 -5.68 -14.01
C THR A 90 4.23 -6.93 -13.50
N PRO A 91 5.08 -7.56 -14.32
CA PRO A 91 5.90 -8.67 -13.87
C PRO A 91 6.74 -8.31 -12.64
N ASP A 92 6.96 -9.30 -11.78
CA ASP A 92 7.91 -9.19 -10.68
C ASP A 92 9.32 -9.47 -11.21
N TYR A 93 10.11 -8.42 -11.39
CA TYR A 93 11.48 -8.55 -11.87
C TYR A 93 12.48 -8.95 -10.76
N GLY A 94 12.01 -9.19 -9.53
CA GLY A 94 12.87 -9.68 -8.44
C GLY A 94 13.93 -8.69 -7.98
N PHE A 95 13.82 -7.42 -8.40
CA PHE A 95 14.63 -6.33 -7.86
C PHE A 95 14.20 -6.12 -6.41
N GLY A 96 14.84 -6.84 -5.49
CA GLY A 96 14.58 -6.72 -4.06
C GLY A 96 14.53 -5.25 -3.67
N ALA A 97 13.60 -4.90 -2.77
CA ALA A 97 13.54 -3.57 -2.20
C ALA A 97 14.92 -3.28 -1.61
N ALA A 98 15.75 -2.50 -2.32
CA ALA A 98 17.11 -2.23 -1.90
C ALA A 98 17.06 -1.84 -0.42
N LEU A 99 17.82 -2.55 0.40
CA LEU A 99 18.01 -2.18 1.79
C LEU A 99 18.43 -0.72 1.75
N VAL A 100 17.66 0.12 2.43
CA VAL A 100 17.99 1.53 2.60
C VAL A 100 19.45 1.56 3.06
N HIS A 101 20.36 2.05 2.22
CA HIS A 101 21.71 2.33 2.67
C HIS A 101 21.55 3.40 3.74
N GLU A 102 21.83 3.01 4.99
CA GLU A 102 21.66 3.86 6.16
C GLU A 102 22.46 5.14 5.96
N GLY A 103 21.79 6.26 5.70
CA GLY A 103 22.48 7.53 5.64
C GLY A 103 21.87 8.63 4.80
N TRP A 104 20.56 8.69 4.56
CA TRP A 104 19.94 9.95 4.11
C TRP A 104 18.52 10.06 4.63
N THR A 105 18.35 10.77 5.75
CA THR A 105 17.11 11.48 6.06
C THR A 105 17.02 12.72 5.17
N HIS A 106 16.97 12.53 3.85
CA HIS A 106 16.42 13.55 2.99
C HIS A 106 14.92 13.49 3.15
N ALA A 107 14.28 14.63 3.41
CA ALA A 107 12.84 14.77 3.31
C ALA A 107 12.41 14.13 1.98
N LEU A 108 11.79 12.96 2.04
CA LEU A 108 11.31 12.30 0.84
C LEU A 108 10.28 13.26 0.23
N PRO A 109 10.52 13.77 -0.99
CA PRO A 109 9.53 14.63 -1.61
C PRO A 109 8.20 13.89 -1.63
N THR A 110 7.11 14.61 -1.37
CA THR A 110 5.76 14.07 -1.54
C THR A 110 5.58 13.74 -3.02
N VAL A 111 5.84 12.48 -3.38
CA VAL A 111 5.71 11.98 -4.75
C VAL A 111 4.34 11.35 -4.93
N LYS A 112 3.72 11.59 -6.09
CA LYS A 112 2.50 10.88 -6.49
C LYS A 112 2.89 9.46 -6.89
N ASN A 113 2.49 8.46 -6.11
CA ASN A 113 2.72 7.03 -6.39
C ASN A 113 1.43 6.23 -6.59
N VAL A 114 0.28 6.91 -6.49
CA VAL A 114 -1.05 6.34 -6.61
C VAL A 114 -1.81 7.07 -7.72
N LEU A 115 -2.58 6.30 -8.50
CA LEU A 115 -3.59 6.81 -9.43
C LEU A 115 -4.92 6.14 -9.06
N PHE A 116 -5.94 6.94 -8.75
CA PHE A 116 -7.27 6.43 -8.38
C PHE A 116 -8.12 6.19 -9.64
N SER A 117 -9.15 5.32 -9.53
CA SER A 117 -10.21 5.27 -10.55
C SER A 117 -10.75 6.67 -10.81
N SER A 118 -11.03 7.00 -12.07
CA SER A 118 -11.40 8.33 -12.59
C SER A 118 -10.26 9.34 -12.75
N GLU A 119 -9.08 9.09 -12.18
CA GLU A 119 -7.90 9.91 -12.50
C GLU A 119 -7.22 9.44 -13.80
N MET A 120 -6.54 10.38 -14.44
CA MET A 120 -5.73 10.13 -15.63
C MET A 120 -4.28 10.54 -15.39
N LEU A 121 -3.36 9.79 -15.98
CA LEU A 121 -1.96 10.15 -16.07
C LEU A 121 -1.69 10.57 -17.53
N TYR A 122 -1.61 11.88 -17.73
CA TYR A 122 -1.39 12.49 -19.05
C TYR A 122 0.05 12.34 -19.53
N GLU A 123 0.30 12.80 -20.75
CA GLU A 123 1.63 12.89 -21.36
C GLU A 123 2.66 13.51 -20.42
N ASN A 124 3.85 12.93 -20.40
CA ASN A 124 4.97 13.26 -19.51
C ASN A 124 4.70 13.17 -18.00
N ALA A 125 3.48 12.81 -17.58
CA ALA A 125 3.19 12.60 -16.17
C ALA A 125 3.64 11.20 -15.72
N LYS A 126 4.08 11.12 -14.46
CA LYS A 126 4.62 9.88 -13.88
C LYS A 126 4.15 9.63 -12.46
N LEU A 127 4.03 8.35 -12.13
CA LEU A 127 4.02 7.87 -10.76
C LEU A 127 5.45 7.52 -10.36
N VAL A 128 5.86 7.90 -9.15
CA VAL A 128 7.25 7.72 -8.70
C VAL A 128 7.29 7.09 -7.31
N THR A 129 8.14 6.07 -7.16
CA THR A 129 8.44 5.45 -5.86
C THR A 129 9.91 5.04 -5.83
N ARG A 130 10.69 5.58 -4.90
CA ARG A 130 12.15 5.33 -4.81
C ARG A 130 12.84 5.59 -6.16
N ASP A 131 13.48 4.56 -6.70
CA ASP A 131 14.18 4.52 -7.99
C ASP A 131 13.29 4.05 -9.16
N TYR A 132 11.99 3.82 -8.91
CA TYR A 132 11.04 3.39 -9.93
C TYR A 132 10.15 4.55 -10.38
N SER A 133 9.86 4.59 -11.67
CA SER A 133 8.93 5.55 -12.27
C SER A 133 8.06 4.86 -13.31
N LEU A 134 6.73 4.99 -13.19
CA LEU A 134 5.78 4.62 -14.22
C LEU A 134 5.37 5.90 -14.96
N LEU A 135 5.77 6.03 -16.22
CA LEU A 135 5.68 7.26 -17.00
C LEU A 135 4.85 7.02 -18.26
N MET A 136 3.91 7.91 -18.53
CA MET A 136 3.25 8.01 -19.83
C MET A 136 4.10 8.90 -20.74
N LYS A 137 4.78 8.31 -21.73
CA LYS A 137 5.64 9.07 -22.64
C LYS A 137 4.84 9.75 -23.76
N ASP A 138 5.42 10.80 -24.32
CA ASP A 138 4.89 11.55 -25.47
C ASP A 138 4.74 10.72 -26.74
N ASP A 139 5.51 9.64 -26.88
CA ASP A 139 5.35 8.69 -27.98
C ASP A 139 4.16 7.74 -27.76
N CYS A 140 3.26 8.04 -26.83
CA CYS A 140 2.15 7.19 -26.41
C CYS A 140 2.54 5.87 -25.75
N ASN A 141 3.81 5.65 -25.41
CA ASN A 141 4.23 4.42 -24.73
C ASN A 141 4.17 4.58 -23.20
N LEU A 142 3.36 3.76 -22.53
CA LEU A 142 3.45 3.62 -21.07
C LEU A 142 4.67 2.76 -20.72
N VAL A 143 5.58 3.29 -19.91
CA VAL A 143 6.83 2.63 -19.52
C VAL A 143 7.01 2.62 -18.01
N LEU A 144 7.56 1.52 -17.50
CA LEU A 144 8.06 1.39 -16.14
C LEU A 144 9.59 1.39 -16.19
N VAL A 145 10.20 2.32 -15.49
CA VAL A 145 11.64 2.57 -15.49
C VAL A 145 12.17 2.34 -14.09
N LYS A 146 13.34 1.69 -14.01
CA LYS A 146 14.19 1.68 -12.82
C LYS A 146 15.42 2.53 -13.11
N ALA A 147 15.73 3.52 -12.29
CA ALA A 147 16.77 4.50 -12.57
C ALA A 147 18.15 3.88 -12.90
N SER A 148 18.50 2.76 -12.26
CA SER A 148 19.78 2.08 -12.48
C SER A 148 19.81 1.11 -13.67
N VAL A 149 18.66 0.77 -14.27
CA VAL A 149 18.55 -0.26 -15.33
C VAL A 149 17.96 0.31 -16.63
N GLY A 150 17.13 1.34 -16.53
CA GLY A 150 16.33 1.85 -17.65
C GLY A 150 14.93 1.25 -17.66
N VAL A 151 14.37 1.10 -18.86
CA VAL A 151 13.00 0.58 -19.07
C VAL A 151 12.97 -0.91 -18.72
N ILE A 152 12.20 -1.28 -17.70
CA ILE A 152 12.04 -2.68 -17.26
C ILE A 152 10.73 -3.29 -17.77
N TRP A 153 9.70 -2.47 -18.02
CA TRP A 153 8.45 -2.89 -18.64
C TRP A 153 7.89 -1.78 -19.54
N GLN A 154 7.16 -2.16 -20.59
CA GLN A 154 6.47 -1.23 -21.48
C GLN A 154 5.19 -1.84 -22.05
N SER A 155 4.23 -0.99 -22.39
CA SER A 155 2.95 -1.38 -23.00
C SER A 155 3.03 -1.67 -24.51
N GLY A 156 4.10 -1.25 -25.18
CA GLY A 156 4.30 -1.49 -26.62
C GLY A 156 3.39 -0.61 -27.49
N THR A 157 3.11 0.60 -27.03
CA THR A 157 2.17 1.53 -27.70
C THR A 157 2.86 2.72 -28.37
N ALA A 158 4.19 2.69 -28.44
CA ALA A 158 5.02 3.72 -29.06
C ALA A 158 4.58 4.05 -30.50
N GLY A 159 4.33 5.33 -30.79
CA GLY A 159 3.97 5.86 -32.11
C GLY A 159 2.58 5.46 -32.61
N ARG A 160 1.69 4.90 -31.77
CA ARG A 160 0.38 4.38 -32.21
C ARG A 160 -0.77 5.38 -32.04
N GLY A 161 -0.50 6.58 -31.53
CA GLY A 161 -1.48 7.65 -31.30
C GLY A 161 -0.81 9.01 -31.04
N LEU A 162 -1.61 9.99 -30.62
CA LEU A 162 -1.22 11.33 -30.17
C LEU A 162 -1.97 11.67 -28.87
N HIS A 163 -1.42 12.58 -28.05
CA HIS A 163 -2.09 13.10 -26.86
C HIS A 163 -2.63 11.98 -25.95
N CYS A 164 -1.73 11.06 -25.64
CA CYS A 164 -2.09 9.81 -24.99
C CYS A 164 -2.07 9.92 -23.47
N PHE A 165 -2.98 9.19 -22.84
CA PHE A 165 -3.11 9.18 -21.40
C PHE A 165 -3.39 7.77 -20.90
N LEU A 166 -2.92 7.49 -19.70
CA LEU A 166 -3.28 6.29 -18.95
C LEU A 166 -4.51 6.59 -18.10
N ARG A 167 -5.51 5.71 -18.16
CA ARG A 167 -6.72 5.78 -17.35
C ARG A 167 -6.94 4.48 -16.58
N LEU A 168 -7.48 4.61 -15.39
CA LEU A 168 -8.00 3.49 -14.60
C LEU A 168 -9.51 3.70 -14.41
N ASP A 169 -10.31 2.72 -14.84
CA ASP A 169 -11.77 2.81 -14.74
C ASP A 169 -12.34 2.12 -13.49
N HIS A 170 -13.67 2.17 -13.35
CA HIS A 170 -14.40 1.51 -12.26
C HIS A 170 -14.63 0.00 -12.49
N ARG A 171 -14.09 -0.56 -13.57
CA ARG A 171 -14.04 -2.01 -13.85
C ARG A 171 -12.65 -2.58 -13.61
N GLY A 172 -11.74 -1.79 -13.03
CA GLY A 172 -10.36 -2.18 -12.78
C GLY A 172 -9.52 -2.34 -14.05
N GLN A 173 -9.99 -1.82 -15.19
CA GLN A 173 -9.26 -1.82 -16.43
C GLN A 173 -8.28 -0.66 -16.46
N LEU A 174 -6.99 -1.00 -16.60
CA LEU A 174 -5.94 -0.05 -16.88
C LEU A 174 -5.76 0.05 -18.40
N ALA A 175 -5.89 1.24 -18.96
CA ALA A 175 -5.80 1.42 -20.40
C ALA A 175 -4.97 2.65 -20.80
N VAL A 176 -4.20 2.51 -21.88
CA VAL A 176 -3.58 3.62 -22.60
C VAL A 176 -4.52 3.99 -23.74
N ALA A 177 -5.05 5.21 -23.70
CA ALA A 177 -5.92 5.75 -24.72
C ALA A 177 -5.27 6.96 -25.38
N SER A 178 -5.63 7.20 -26.63
CA SER A 178 -5.35 8.43 -27.35
C SER A 178 -6.63 9.28 -27.36
N ASP A 179 -6.50 10.58 -27.15
CA ASP A 179 -7.64 11.50 -27.31
C ASP A 179 -8.13 11.55 -28.77
N TYR A 180 -7.24 11.25 -29.72
CA TYR A 180 -7.50 11.23 -31.14
C TYR A 180 -8.42 10.06 -31.47
N TYR A 181 -9.68 10.40 -31.76
CA TYR A 181 -10.79 9.46 -31.97
C TYR A 181 -11.05 8.50 -30.80
N TYR A 182 -10.63 8.84 -29.57
CA TYR A 182 -10.81 7.99 -28.38
C TYR A 182 -10.31 6.55 -28.55
N LYS A 183 -9.20 6.39 -29.27
CA LYS A 183 -8.67 5.06 -29.61
C LYS A 183 -7.99 4.43 -28.40
N ASN A 184 -8.42 3.23 -28.03
CA ASN A 184 -7.72 2.40 -27.06
C ASN A 184 -6.49 1.74 -27.72
N LEU A 185 -5.29 2.04 -27.22
CA LEU A 185 -4.03 1.54 -27.76
C LEU A 185 -3.59 0.23 -27.07
N TRP A 186 -3.88 0.13 -25.77
CA TRP A 186 -3.58 -1.02 -24.93
C TRP A 186 -4.49 -1.02 -23.70
N SER A 187 -4.94 -2.19 -23.27
CA SER A 187 -5.69 -2.32 -22.02
C SER A 187 -5.39 -3.64 -21.31
N SER A 188 -5.45 -3.60 -19.98
CA SER A 188 -5.52 -4.81 -19.16
C SER A 188 -6.89 -5.48 -19.28
N ASN A 189 -6.99 -6.69 -18.73
CA ASN A 189 -8.28 -7.34 -18.54
C ASN A 189 -9.13 -6.54 -17.54
N ASN A 190 -10.45 -6.69 -17.67
CA ASN A 190 -11.39 -6.19 -16.68
C ASN A 190 -11.31 -7.03 -15.41
N ALA A 191 -11.52 -6.38 -14.26
CA ALA A 191 -11.80 -7.08 -13.02
C ALA A 191 -13.22 -7.66 -13.03
N LEU A 192 -13.47 -8.61 -12.12
CA LEU A 192 -14.76 -9.29 -12.00
C LEU A 192 -15.87 -8.41 -11.41
N SER A 193 -15.51 -7.35 -10.70
CA SER A 193 -16.45 -6.51 -9.95
C SER A 193 -16.34 -5.05 -10.38
N ILE A 194 -17.44 -4.31 -10.28
CA ILE A 194 -17.45 -2.86 -10.51
C ILE A 194 -17.25 -2.17 -9.16
N GLY A 195 -16.45 -1.10 -9.13
CA GLY A 195 -16.20 -0.31 -7.92
C GLY A 195 -15.00 0.63 -8.07
N ASP A 196 -14.48 1.12 -6.95
CA ASP A 196 -13.29 1.97 -6.96
C ASP A 196 -12.01 1.14 -6.92
N TYR A 197 -11.07 1.46 -7.78
CA TYR A 197 -9.76 0.82 -7.90
C TYR A 197 -8.64 1.83 -7.67
N VAL A 198 -7.44 1.32 -7.40
CA VAL A 198 -6.21 2.11 -7.35
C VAL A 198 -5.11 1.40 -8.10
N LEU A 199 -4.36 2.15 -8.90
CA LEU A 199 -3.06 1.75 -9.39
C LEU A 199 -1.99 2.29 -8.44
N LEU A 200 -1.17 1.40 -7.91
CA LEU A 200 -0.12 1.70 -6.95
C LEU A 200 1.24 1.28 -7.51
N LEU A 201 2.18 2.23 -7.59
CA LEU A 201 3.58 1.93 -7.84
C LEU A 201 4.28 1.59 -6.51
N GLN A 202 4.62 0.33 -6.34
CA GLN A 202 5.17 -0.22 -5.10
C GLN A 202 6.68 0.01 -4.98
N ILE A 203 7.18 -0.04 -3.75
CA ILE A 203 8.61 0.14 -3.42
C ILE A 203 9.53 -0.97 -3.96
N ASN A 204 8.96 -2.09 -4.39
CA ASN A 204 9.66 -3.21 -5.03
C ASN A 204 9.66 -3.09 -6.56
N GLY A 205 9.13 -1.99 -7.11
CA GLY A 205 9.09 -1.75 -8.55
C GLY A 205 7.95 -2.43 -9.28
N GLN A 206 6.93 -2.97 -8.60
CA GLN A 206 5.71 -3.43 -9.27
C GLN A 206 4.67 -2.31 -9.34
N ALA A 207 4.07 -2.12 -10.51
CA ALA A 207 2.83 -1.36 -10.64
C ALA A 207 1.65 -2.34 -10.54
N VAL A 208 0.75 -2.12 -9.59
CA VAL A 208 -0.32 -3.08 -9.26
C VAL A 208 -1.66 -2.36 -9.15
N VAL A 209 -2.70 -2.91 -9.79
CA VAL A 209 -4.08 -2.46 -9.63
C VAL A 209 -4.75 -3.27 -8.53
N TYR A 210 -5.29 -2.59 -7.53
CA TYR A 210 -6.06 -3.16 -6.43
C TYR A 210 -7.51 -2.69 -6.46
N GLY A 211 -8.45 -3.60 -6.24
CA GLY A 211 -9.84 -3.23 -6.00
C GLY A 211 -10.82 -4.41 -6.09
N PRO A 212 -12.12 -4.16 -5.89
CA PRO A 212 -12.69 -2.85 -5.57
C PRO A 212 -12.33 -2.38 -4.14
N MET A 213 -12.65 -1.14 -3.80
CA MET A 213 -12.58 -0.63 -2.43
C MET A 213 -13.51 -1.44 -1.54
N VAL A 214 -12.97 -1.99 -0.46
CA VAL A 214 -13.73 -2.84 0.47
C VAL A 214 -13.96 -2.19 1.82
N TRP A 215 -13.20 -1.16 2.17
CA TRP A 215 -13.35 -0.46 3.44
C TRP A 215 -12.81 0.96 3.35
N LEU A 216 -13.38 1.86 4.15
CA LEU A 216 -13.00 3.28 4.24
C LEU A 216 -13.16 3.75 5.70
N THR A 217 -12.23 4.54 6.21
CA THR A 217 -12.46 5.28 7.47
C THR A 217 -13.50 6.36 7.23
N THR A 218 -14.44 6.52 8.15
CA THR A 218 -15.25 7.75 8.21
C THR A 218 -14.30 8.93 8.46
N SER A 219 -14.10 9.80 7.46
CA SER A 219 -13.42 11.06 7.69
C SER A 219 -14.32 11.91 8.58
N SER A 220 -13.85 12.26 9.78
CA SER A 220 -14.51 13.25 10.63
C SER A 220 -14.26 14.64 10.05
N GLY A 221 -14.85 14.92 8.89
CA GLY A 221 -14.74 16.19 8.17
C GLY A 221 -16.13 16.71 7.83
N THR A 222 -16.61 17.65 8.66
CA THR A 222 -17.80 18.49 8.49
C THR A 222 -19.15 17.84 8.82
N THR A 223 -19.55 18.04 10.07
CA THR A 223 -20.93 18.12 10.53
C THR A 223 -21.70 19.15 9.71
N THR A 224 -22.74 18.74 8.98
CA THR A 224 -23.98 19.54 8.82
C THR A 224 -25.16 18.66 8.38
N PHE A 225 -26.08 18.52 9.33
CA PHE A 225 -27.53 18.35 9.27
C PHE A 225 -28.18 17.13 8.56
N SER A 226 -28.58 16.19 9.43
CA SER A 226 -29.97 15.75 9.60
C SER A 226 -30.75 15.29 8.36
N SER A 227 -30.86 13.97 8.22
CA SER A 227 -32.19 13.36 8.17
C SER A 227 -32.29 12.29 9.24
N SER A 228 -33.18 12.58 10.19
CA SER A 228 -33.67 11.72 11.26
C SER A 228 -34.00 10.30 10.78
N PRO A 229 -33.54 9.23 11.45
CA PRO A 229 -34.26 7.97 11.45
C PRO A 229 -35.32 8.02 12.56
N GLU A 230 -36.57 8.11 12.13
CA GLU A 230 -37.76 7.93 12.95
C GLU A 230 -37.66 6.64 13.80
N PRO A 231 -37.97 6.67 15.11
CA PRO A 231 -37.86 5.49 15.95
C PRO A 231 -38.99 4.51 15.63
N ALA A 232 -38.61 3.30 15.19
CA ALA A 232 -39.52 2.17 15.06
C ALA A 232 -40.09 1.78 16.43
N THR A 233 -41.27 2.30 16.78
CA THR A 233 -42.06 1.77 17.89
C THR A 233 -42.77 0.50 17.43
N HIS A 234 -42.27 -0.64 17.90
CA HIS A 234 -42.99 -1.89 17.98
C HIS A 234 -44.36 -1.70 18.63
N ARG A 235 -45.44 -2.06 17.92
CA ARG A 235 -46.68 -2.53 18.53
C ARG A 235 -47.12 -3.83 17.86
N CYS A 236 -47.00 -4.92 18.61
CA CYS A 236 -47.66 -6.19 18.31
C CYS A 236 -49.17 -6.02 18.47
N LEU A 237 -49.96 -6.44 17.48
CA LEU A 237 -51.31 -6.98 17.62
C LEU A 237 -51.56 -7.95 16.45
N LEU A 238 -51.89 -9.21 16.78
CA LEU A 238 -52.53 -10.24 15.96
C LEU A 238 -53.85 -10.60 16.69
N PRO A 239 -54.84 -11.29 16.07
CA PRO A 239 -55.07 -11.65 14.67
C PRO A 239 -56.44 -11.11 14.18
N THR A 240 -56.79 -11.15 12.89
CA THR A 240 -57.74 -12.16 12.33
C THR A 240 -57.63 -12.23 10.79
N LEU A 241 -57.62 -13.46 10.27
CA LEU A 241 -57.80 -13.85 8.84
C LEU A 241 -59.27 -13.67 8.39
N PRO A 242 -59.69 -13.97 7.12
CA PRO A 242 -58.93 -14.29 5.90
C PRO A 242 -59.40 -13.50 4.64
N HIS A 243 -58.52 -13.25 3.66
CA HIS A 243 -58.67 -13.75 2.27
C HIS A 243 -57.69 -13.12 1.27
N ARG A 244 -57.07 -14.05 0.51
CA ARG A 244 -56.81 -14.01 -0.94
C ARG A 244 -55.66 -13.15 -1.51
N HIS A 245 -54.70 -13.93 -2.02
CA HIS A 245 -53.84 -13.73 -3.20
C HIS A 245 -52.66 -12.75 -3.10
N LEU A 246 -51.47 -13.35 -2.93
CA LEU A 246 -50.20 -12.80 -3.37
C LEU A 246 -50.16 -12.71 -4.90
N ILE A 247 -49.77 -11.56 -5.44
CA ILE A 247 -48.99 -11.46 -6.67
C ILE A 247 -47.85 -10.46 -6.40
N CYS A 248 -46.61 -10.94 -6.54
CA CYS A 248 -45.40 -10.14 -6.52
C CYS A 248 -45.20 -9.43 -7.86
N CYS A 249 -44.77 -8.17 -7.80
CA CYS A 249 -43.83 -7.56 -8.74
C CYS A 249 -42.71 -6.93 -7.92
#